data_AF-A0A357ALG9-F1
#
_entry.id   AF-A0A357ALG9-F1
#
_cell.length_a   1.000
_cell.length_b   1.000
_cell.length_c   1.000
_cell.angle_alpha   90.00
_cell.angle_beta   90.00
_cell.angle_gamma   90.00
#
_symmetry.space_group_name_H-M   'P 1'
#
loop_
_entity.id
_entity.type
_entity.pdbx_description
1 polymer ?
#
loop_
_entity_poly.entity_id
_entity_poly.type
_entity_poly.pdbx_seq_one_letter_code
_entity_poly.pdbx_strand_id
1 'polypeptide(L)'
;IQRAKELGMHSLAITDHGVMYGVIDFYKACKKEGIKPILGCEVYTAPRTFKDKDPRQDSSQGHLILLAKDNAGYRNLMKLVSLGFTEGFYYKPRIDYSLLEQYHEGLIALSACLGGDIPQKLINRDFEGATELALRMNEIMGEGNFYLELQYNNLAEQKEVNAALIELSQKTGIPLIATNDVHYINRSDAKSQEILMCIQTGKT
;
A
#
# COMPACT_ATOMS: atom_id res chain seq x y z
N ILE A 1 -8.75 4.19 -16.80
CA ILE A 1 -9.46 2.93 -17.18
C ILE A 1 -9.26 2.60 -18.66
N GLN A 2 -9.64 3.48 -19.58
CA GLN A 2 -9.46 3.26 -21.04
C GLN A 2 -8.03 2.87 -21.41
N ARG A 3 -7.02 3.56 -20.86
CA ARG A 3 -5.62 3.21 -21.08
C ARG A 3 -5.27 1.75 -20.70
N ALA A 4 -5.79 1.25 -19.59
CA ALA A 4 -5.56 -0.14 -19.17
C ALA A 4 -6.15 -1.12 -20.20
N LYS A 5 -7.34 -0.82 -20.74
CA LYS A 5 -8.00 -1.60 -21.80
C LYS A 5 -7.20 -1.60 -23.11
N GLU A 6 -6.69 -0.44 -23.53
CA GLU A 6 -5.83 -0.30 -24.71
C GLU A 6 -4.54 -1.12 -24.58
N LEU A 7 -4.00 -1.22 -23.37
CA LEU A 7 -2.82 -2.02 -23.05
C LEU A 7 -3.14 -3.52 -22.91
N GLY A 8 -4.38 -3.94 -23.15
CA GLY A 8 -4.80 -5.34 -23.04
C GLY A 8 -4.94 -5.85 -21.60
N MET A 9 -4.97 -4.97 -20.60
CA MET A 9 -5.16 -5.37 -19.20
C MET A 9 -6.63 -5.69 -18.93
N HIS A 10 -6.89 -6.71 -18.11
CA HIS A 10 -8.25 -7.16 -17.78
C HIS A 10 -8.74 -6.75 -16.40
N SER A 11 -7.83 -6.26 -15.55
CA SER A 11 -8.13 -5.83 -14.19
C SER A 11 -7.31 -4.61 -13.81
N LEU A 12 -7.82 -3.81 -12.87
CA LEU A 12 -7.10 -2.67 -12.32
C LEU A 12 -7.47 -2.50 -10.84
N ALA A 13 -6.48 -2.16 -10.01
CA ALA A 13 -6.68 -1.81 -8.61
C ALA A 13 -6.73 -0.29 -8.41
N ILE A 14 -7.54 0.17 -7.47
CA ILE A 14 -7.46 1.51 -6.89
C ILE A 14 -6.91 1.40 -5.47
N THR A 15 -5.88 2.18 -5.17
CA THR A 15 -5.16 2.14 -3.89
C THR A 15 -4.78 3.57 -3.48
N ASP A 16 -5.78 4.44 -3.33
CA ASP A 16 -5.55 5.83 -2.94
C ASP A 16 -4.94 5.93 -1.53
N HIS A 17 -4.19 7.00 -1.27
CA HIS A 17 -3.52 7.25 0.01
C HIS A 17 -4.50 7.50 1.16
N GLY A 18 -4.70 6.48 2.01
CA GLY A 18 -5.43 6.55 3.28
C GLY A 18 -6.92 6.84 3.13
N VAL A 19 -7.48 6.79 1.91
CA VAL A 19 -8.87 7.14 1.61
C VAL A 19 -9.47 6.17 0.59
N MET A 20 -10.81 6.13 0.54
CA MET A 20 -11.57 5.31 -0.42
C MET A 20 -12.58 6.14 -1.22
N TYR A 21 -12.34 7.45 -1.36
CA TYR A 21 -13.33 8.37 -1.91
C TYR A 21 -13.69 8.06 -3.38
N GLY A 22 -12.70 7.66 -4.19
CA GLY A 22 -12.88 7.36 -5.61
C GLY A 22 -13.42 5.95 -5.91
N VAL A 23 -13.57 5.09 -4.90
CA VAL A 23 -13.79 3.64 -5.10
C VAL A 23 -15.07 3.33 -5.88
N ILE A 24 -16.17 4.03 -5.62
CA ILE A 24 -17.46 3.77 -6.29
C ILE A 24 -17.43 4.22 -7.75
N ASP A 25 -16.85 5.39 -8.03
CA ASP A 25 -16.73 5.89 -9.40
C ASP A 25 -15.76 5.03 -10.22
N PHE A 26 -14.64 4.63 -9.61
CA PHE A 26 -13.70 3.67 -10.18
C PHE A 26 -14.38 2.34 -10.52
N TYR A 27 -15.15 1.77 -9.58
CA TYR A 27 -15.90 0.53 -9.79
C TYR A 27 -16.84 0.64 -10.99
N LYS A 28 -17.67 1.69 -11.04
CA LYS A 28 -18.62 1.92 -12.13
C LYS A 28 -17.91 2.10 -13.48
N ALA A 29 -16.83 2.87 -13.50
CA ALA A 29 -16.04 3.11 -14.71
C ALA A 29 -15.38 1.83 -15.24
N CYS A 30 -14.80 1.00 -14.36
CA CYS A 30 -14.24 -0.29 -14.73
C CYS A 30 -15.30 -1.22 -15.31
N LYS A 31 -16.47 -1.33 -14.64
CA LYS A 31 -17.58 -2.18 -15.10
C LYS A 31 -18.10 -1.76 -16.47
N LYS A 32 -18.20 -0.45 -16.75
CA LYS A 32 -18.60 0.08 -18.07
C LYS A 32 -17.63 -0.34 -19.17
N GLU A 33 -16.34 -0.39 -18.86
CA GLU A 33 -15.28 -0.71 -19.83
C GLU A 33 -14.94 -2.20 -19.92
N GLY A 34 -15.60 -3.07 -19.13
CA GLY A 34 -15.31 -4.51 -19.07
C GLY A 34 -14.01 -4.85 -18.33
N ILE A 35 -13.47 -3.93 -17.52
CA ILE A 35 -12.30 -4.14 -16.67
C ILE A 35 -12.79 -4.65 -15.31
N LYS A 36 -12.13 -5.68 -14.75
CA LYS A 36 -12.39 -6.15 -13.38
C LYS A 36 -11.79 -5.15 -12.37
N PRO A 37 -12.61 -4.43 -11.58
CA PRO A 37 -12.09 -3.57 -10.53
C PRO A 37 -11.59 -4.40 -9.35
N ILE A 38 -10.46 -4.00 -8.78
CA ILE A 38 -9.95 -4.46 -7.49
C ILE A 38 -9.98 -3.24 -6.56
N LEU A 39 -10.68 -3.36 -5.43
CA LEU A 39 -10.88 -2.25 -4.51
C LEU A 39 -9.85 -2.34 -3.39
N GLY A 40 -9.09 -1.26 -3.19
CA GLY A 40 -8.03 -1.23 -2.20
C GLY A 40 -7.84 0.16 -1.60
N CYS A 41 -6.79 0.26 -0.78
CA CYS A 41 -6.33 1.49 -0.16
C CYS A 41 -4.85 1.32 0.19
N GLU A 42 -4.03 2.35 -0.05
CA GLU A 42 -2.72 2.45 0.55
C GLU A 42 -2.88 3.11 1.92
N VAL A 43 -2.97 2.29 2.96
CA VAL A 43 -3.17 2.79 4.33
C VAL A 43 -1.85 3.26 4.93
N TYR A 44 -1.94 4.22 5.84
CA TYR A 44 -0.78 4.62 6.64
C TYR A 44 -0.69 3.74 7.89
N THR A 45 0.51 3.27 8.22
CA THR A 45 0.79 2.53 9.45
C THR A 45 1.41 3.43 10.51
N ALA A 46 1.02 3.26 11.77
CA ALA A 46 1.62 3.92 12.91
C ALA A 46 2.83 3.11 13.41
N PRO A 47 3.90 3.77 13.90
CA PRO A 47 5.10 3.09 14.39
C PRO A 47 4.88 2.36 15.72
N ARG A 48 3.89 2.80 16.52
CA ARG A 48 3.50 2.19 17.80
C ARG A 48 2.03 1.80 17.73
N THR A 49 1.17 2.40 18.56
CA THR A 49 -0.27 2.27 18.38
C THR A 49 -0.84 3.41 17.53
N PHE A 50 -1.87 3.11 16.76
CA PHE A 50 -2.53 4.10 15.90
C PHE A 50 -3.12 5.30 16.66
N LYS A 51 -3.39 5.14 17.97
CA LYS A 51 -3.96 6.19 18.84
C LYS A 51 -2.92 7.16 19.39
N ASP A 52 -1.65 6.79 19.42
CA ASP A 52 -0.59 7.61 20.02
C ASP A 52 -0.19 8.79 19.11
N LYS A 53 0.15 9.91 19.74
CA LYS A 53 0.44 11.20 19.07
C LYS A 53 1.64 11.91 19.70
N ASP A 54 2.65 11.15 20.09
CA ASP A 54 3.92 11.69 20.59
C ASP A 54 4.70 12.33 19.41
N PRO A 55 5.07 13.62 19.49
CA PRO A 55 5.74 14.32 18.41
C PRO A 55 7.13 13.78 18.02
N ARG A 56 7.76 12.96 18.85
CA ARG A 56 9.08 12.36 18.59
C ARG A 56 8.96 10.92 18.13
N GLN A 57 8.01 10.17 18.70
CA GLN A 57 7.89 8.74 18.47
C GLN A 57 6.87 8.39 17.37
N ASP A 58 5.87 9.25 17.15
CA ASP A 58 4.73 8.97 16.26
C ASP A 58 4.65 9.96 15.08
N SER A 59 5.71 10.73 14.84
CA SER A 59 5.79 11.68 13.72
C SER A 59 6.01 11.02 12.37
N SER A 60 6.45 9.76 12.35
CA SER A 60 6.60 8.95 11.13
C SER A 60 5.36 8.09 10.88
N GLN A 61 5.21 7.69 9.63
CA GLN A 61 4.20 6.72 9.19
C GLN A 61 4.81 5.84 8.11
N GLY A 62 4.42 4.57 8.11
CA GLY A 62 4.70 3.66 7.01
C GLY A 62 3.51 3.57 6.06
N HIS A 63 3.70 2.85 4.94
CA HIS A 63 2.66 2.52 3.98
C HIS A 63 2.38 1.01 3.98
N LEU A 64 1.13 0.65 3.71
CA LEU A 64 0.71 -0.74 3.50
C LEU A 64 -0.40 -0.77 2.43
N ILE A 65 -0.27 -1.63 1.42
CA ILE A 65 -1.33 -1.81 0.44
C ILE A 65 -2.30 -2.86 0.95
N LEU A 66 -3.60 -2.53 1.00
CA LEU A 66 -4.67 -3.48 1.31
C LEU A 66 -5.64 -3.58 0.13
N LEU A 67 -5.94 -4.81 -0.29
CA LEU A 67 -6.88 -5.12 -1.36
C LEU A 67 -8.02 -6.00 -0.83
N ALA A 68 -9.26 -5.65 -1.12
CA ALA A 68 -10.42 -6.46 -0.78
C ALA A 68 -10.54 -7.65 -1.74
N LYS A 69 -10.44 -8.88 -1.21
CA LYS A 69 -10.61 -10.13 -1.97
C LYS A 69 -12.07 -10.49 -2.19
N ASP A 70 -12.93 -10.05 -1.28
CA ASP A 70 -14.37 -10.29 -1.26
C ASP A 70 -15.13 -9.15 -0.54
N ASN A 71 -16.45 -9.32 -0.37
CA ASN A 71 -17.30 -8.33 0.30
C ASN A 71 -17.04 -8.20 1.81
N ALA A 72 -16.53 -9.25 2.48
CA ALA A 72 -16.11 -9.13 3.88
C ALA A 72 -14.86 -8.26 3.97
N GLY A 73 -13.89 -8.50 3.07
CA GLY A 73 -12.71 -7.66 2.89
C GLY A 73 -13.05 -6.21 2.62
N TYR A 74 -14.01 -5.95 1.72
CA TYR A 74 -14.44 -4.57 1.44
C TYR A 74 -15.01 -3.88 2.69
N ARG A 75 -15.83 -4.57 3.49
CA ARG A 75 -16.35 -4.04 4.76
C ARG A 75 -15.24 -3.78 5.77
N ASN A 76 -14.30 -4.70 5.89
CA ASN A 76 -13.16 -4.57 6.80
C ASN A 76 -12.22 -3.43 6.37
N LEU A 77 -11.95 -3.28 5.08
CA LEU A 77 -11.17 -2.18 4.53
C LEU A 77 -11.83 -0.82 4.84
N MET A 78 -13.14 -0.70 4.61
CA MET A 78 -13.88 0.51 4.99
C MET A 78 -13.78 0.79 6.49
N LYS A 79 -13.86 -0.24 7.34
CA LYS A 79 -13.76 -0.10 8.79
C LYS A 79 -12.37 0.37 9.21
N LEU A 80 -11.30 -0.24 8.68
CA LEU A 80 -9.91 0.16 8.93
C LEU A 80 -9.67 1.62 8.55
N VAL A 81 -10.06 2.01 7.33
CA VAL A 81 -9.91 3.40 6.85
C VAL A 81 -10.71 4.36 7.72
N SER A 82 -11.95 4.02 8.10
CA SER A 82 -12.78 4.84 8.98
C SER A 82 -12.13 5.03 10.35
N LEU A 83 -11.63 3.96 10.97
CA LEU A 83 -10.95 4.03 12.26
C LEU A 83 -9.65 4.84 12.19
N GLY A 84 -8.92 4.75 11.08
CA GLY A 84 -7.77 5.61 10.83
C GLY A 84 -8.12 7.10 10.88
N PHE A 85 -9.31 7.49 10.40
CA PHE A 85 -9.79 8.87 10.51
C PHE A 85 -10.36 9.22 11.89
N THR A 86 -11.20 8.35 12.48
CA THR A 86 -11.94 8.71 13.70
C THR A 86 -11.11 8.58 14.96
N GLU A 87 -10.15 7.66 14.98
CA GLU A 87 -9.35 7.34 16.17
C GLU A 87 -7.83 7.48 15.90
N GLY A 88 -7.37 7.12 14.71
CA GLY A 88 -5.95 7.05 14.36
C GLY A 88 -5.32 8.32 13.79
N PHE A 89 -6.10 9.40 13.65
CA PHE A 89 -5.67 10.57 12.91
C PHE A 89 -4.64 11.38 13.71
N TYR A 90 -3.45 11.54 13.13
CA TYR A 90 -2.44 12.48 13.59
C TYR A 90 -2.13 13.51 12.49
N TYR A 91 -1.09 13.28 11.68
CA TYR A 91 -0.90 14.00 10.41
C TYR A 91 -1.61 13.32 9.23
N LYS A 92 -1.82 12.01 9.36
CA LYS A 92 -2.48 11.12 8.40
C LYS A 92 -3.43 10.18 9.16
N PRO A 93 -4.46 9.61 8.49
CA PRO A 93 -5.31 8.58 9.08
C PRO A 93 -4.53 7.26 9.15
N ARG A 94 -4.04 6.88 10.33
CA ARG A 94 -3.16 5.71 10.49
C ARG A 94 -3.90 4.55 11.14
N ILE A 95 -3.47 3.33 10.79
CA ILE A 95 -3.83 2.10 11.50
C ILE A 95 -2.56 1.49 12.13
N ASP A 96 -2.71 0.43 12.93
CA ASP A 96 -1.59 -0.39 13.39
C ASP A 96 -1.87 -1.87 13.11
N TYR A 97 -0.88 -2.72 13.33
CA TYR A 97 -0.99 -4.15 13.04
C TYR A 97 -1.94 -4.90 13.98
N SER A 98 -2.19 -4.38 15.18
CA SER A 98 -3.20 -4.95 16.09
C SER A 98 -4.62 -4.68 15.60
N LEU A 99 -4.84 -3.54 14.94
CA LEU A 99 -6.09 -3.26 14.27
C LEU A 99 -6.24 -4.09 12.99
N LEU A 100 -5.15 -4.24 12.23
CA LEU A 100 -5.15 -5.12 11.06
C LEU A 100 -5.50 -6.56 11.44
N GLU A 101 -4.93 -7.09 12.52
CA GLU A 101 -5.25 -8.43 13.05
C GLU A 101 -6.73 -8.62 13.41
N GLN A 102 -7.44 -7.56 13.81
CA GLN A 102 -8.88 -7.63 14.08
C GLN A 102 -9.74 -7.63 12.80
N TYR A 103 -9.23 -7.07 11.71
CA TYR A 103 -10.00 -6.80 10.49
C TYR A 103 -9.31 -7.35 9.22
N HIS A 104 -8.41 -8.34 9.33
CA HIS A 104 -7.67 -8.89 8.20
C HIS A 104 -8.52 -9.78 7.29
N GLU A 105 -9.62 -10.34 7.80
CA GLU A 105 -10.45 -11.28 7.04
C GLU A 105 -10.94 -10.65 5.73
N GLY A 106 -10.84 -11.40 4.63
CA GLY A 106 -11.23 -10.88 3.32
C GLY A 106 -10.20 -9.95 2.66
N LEU A 107 -9.06 -9.67 3.28
CA LEU A 107 -8.03 -8.78 2.72
C LEU A 107 -6.83 -9.55 2.17
N ILE A 108 -6.16 -8.93 1.19
CA ILE A 108 -4.79 -9.24 0.75
C ILE A 108 -3.95 -7.99 1.07
N ALA A 109 -2.74 -8.20 1.58
CA ALA A 109 -1.81 -7.11 1.89
C ALA A 109 -0.50 -7.23 1.09
N LEU A 110 0.07 -6.10 0.70
CA LEU A 110 1.38 -6.03 0.04
C LEU A 110 2.32 -5.15 0.86
N SER A 111 3.63 -5.44 0.83
CA SER A 111 4.64 -4.72 1.63
C SER A 111 4.86 -3.24 1.25
N ALA A 112 4.14 -2.73 0.24
CA ALA A 112 4.16 -1.35 -0.24
C ALA A 112 5.47 -0.89 -0.89
N CYS A 113 5.49 0.39 -1.26
CA CYS A 113 6.62 1.09 -1.87
C CYS A 113 7.77 1.32 -0.87
N LEU A 114 8.76 2.14 -1.22
CA LEU A 114 9.86 2.49 -0.30
C LEU A 114 9.37 3.09 1.03
N GLY A 115 8.16 3.65 1.09
CA GLY A 115 7.54 4.13 2.33
C GLY A 115 6.98 3.02 3.24
N GLY A 116 6.99 1.76 2.81
CA GLY A 116 6.50 0.62 3.60
C GLY A 116 7.44 0.23 4.74
N ASP A 117 6.89 -0.32 5.81
CA ASP A 117 7.66 -0.65 7.02
C ASP A 117 8.76 -1.71 6.78
N ILE A 118 8.48 -2.72 5.93
CA ILE A 118 9.47 -3.73 5.54
C ILE A 118 10.56 -3.13 4.63
N PRO A 119 10.24 -2.43 3.53
CA PRO A 119 11.22 -1.66 2.76
C PRO A 119 12.10 -0.73 3.60
N GLN A 120 11.51 0.02 4.54
CA GLN A 120 12.25 0.92 5.43
C GLN A 120 13.27 0.18 6.30
N LYS A 121 12.94 -1.00 6.82
CA LYS A 121 13.89 -1.84 7.56
C LYS A 121 15.05 -2.30 6.67
N LEU A 122 14.76 -2.70 5.42
CA LEU A 122 15.79 -3.10 4.46
C LEU A 122 16.72 -1.94 4.09
N ILE A 123 16.19 -0.74 3.88
CA ILE A 123 16.98 0.49 3.67
C ILE A 123 17.93 0.74 4.85
N ASN A 124 17.43 0.53 6.07
CA ASN A 124 18.22 0.69 7.30
C ASN A 124 19.13 -0.51 7.61
N ARG A 125 19.28 -1.46 6.66
CA ARG A 125 20.11 -2.67 6.79
C ARG A 125 19.68 -3.58 7.95
N ASP A 126 18.43 -3.47 8.39
CA ASP A 126 17.80 -4.32 9.41
C ASP A 126 17.09 -5.51 8.73
N PHE A 127 17.87 -6.43 8.18
CA PHE A 127 17.32 -7.60 7.47
C PHE A 127 16.60 -8.58 8.42
N GLU A 128 17.09 -8.72 9.65
CA GLU A 128 16.46 -9.58 10.67
C GLU A 128 15.11 -9.01 11.09
N GLY A 129 15.02 -7.72 11.43
CA GLY A 129 13.75 -7.09 11.75
C GLY A 129 12.79 -7.05 10.55
N ALA A 130 13.30 -6.94 9.32
CA ALA A 130 12.46 -7.07 8.12
C ALA A 130 11.90 -8.50 7.98
N THR A 131 12.70 -9.50 8.32
CA THR A 131 12.28 -10.92 8.35
C THR A 131 11.19 -11.15 9.39
N GLU A 132 11.39 -10.69 10.62
CA GLU A 132 10.43 -10.82 11.70
C GLU A 132 9.09 -10.15 11.34
N LEU A 133 9.15 -8.93 10.80
CA LEU A 133 7.94 -8.21 10.41
C LEU A 133 7.21 -8.89 9.24
N ALA A 134 7.94 -9.36 8.23
CA ALA A 134 7.33 -10.06 7.10
C ALA A 134 6.62 -11.35 7.53
N LEU A 135 7.23 -12.13 8.43
CA LEU A 135 6.62 -13.34 8.98
C LEU A 135 5.38 -13.02 9.82
N ARG A 136 5.45 -11.99 10.68
CA ARG A 136 4.30 -11.52 11.45
C ARG A 136 3.14 -11.09 10.54
N MET A 137 3.45 -10.35 9.47
CA MET A 137 2.44 -9.94 8.50
C MET A 137 1.83 -11.13 7.76
N ASN A 138 2.63 -12.11 7.38
CA ASN A 138 2.15 -13.33 6.75
C ASN A 138 1.26 -14.16 7.69
N GLU A 139 1.56 -14.20 8.99
CA GLU A 139 0.73 -14.82 10.02
C GLU A 139 -0.60 -14.09 10.19
N ILE A 140 -0.57 -12.77 10.37
CA ILE A 140 -1.77 -11.92 10.51
C ILE A 140 -2.69 -12.10 9.30
N MET A 141 -2.14 -12.00 8.08
CA MET A 141 -2.94 -12.05 6.87
C MET A 141 -3.39 -13.47 6.52
N GLY A 142 -2.68 -14.48 7.00
CA GLY A 142 -2.85 -15.88 6.64
C GLY A 142 -2.20 -16.21 5.29
N GLU A 143 -1.82 -17.48 5.15
CA GLU A 143 -1.11 -17.99 3.97
C GLU A 143 -1.82 -17.64 2.66
N GLY A 144 -1.07 -17.13 1.69
CA GLY A 144 -1.57 -16.70 0.38
C GLY A 144 -2.21 -15.31 0.34
N ASN A 145 -2.29 -14.59 1.46
CA ASN A 145 -2.88 -13.24 1.54
C ASN A 145 -1.85 -12.13 1.83
N PHE A 146 -0.55 -12.43 1.88
CA PHE A 146 0.52 -11.44 2.01
C PHE A 146 1.59 -11.62 0.94
N TYR A 147 2.03 -10.52 0.35
CA TYR A 147 3.02 -10.50 -0.74
C TYR A 147 4.09 -9.44 -0.49
N LEU A 148 5.32 -9.77 -0.85
CA LEU A 148 6.43 -8.82 -0.89
C LEU A 148 6.42 -8.08 -2.23
N GLU A 149 6.29 -6.76 -2.20
CA GLU A 149 6.01 -5.91 -3.35
C GLU A 149 7.30 -5.37 -3.99
N LEU A 150 7.50 -5.69 -5.26
CA LEU A 150 8.60 -5.20 -6.08
C LEU A 150 8.11 -4.08 -7.01
N GLN A 151 8.86 -2.98 -7.04
CA GLN A 151 8.59 -1.84 -7.91
C GLN A 151 9.85 -1.45 -8.67
N TYR A 152 9.72 -0.91 -9.89
CA TYR A 152 10.87 -0.44 -10.67
C TYR A 152 10.67 0.99 -11.16
N ASN A 153 11.36 1.93 -10.51
CA ASN A 153 11.22 3.38 -10.73
C ASN A 153 12.57 4.10 -10.99
N ASN A 154 13.59 3.35 -11.45
CA ASN A 154 14.97 3.83 -11.69
C ASN A 154 15.73 4.41 -10.49
N LEU A 155 15.17 4.38 -9.27
CA LEU A 155 15.87 4.80 -8.05
C LEU A 155 16.92 3.75 -7.64
N ALA A 156 18.06 4.21 -7.12
CA ALA A 156 19.13 3.31 -6.67
C ALA A 156 18.67 2.51 -5.45
N GLU A 157 18.02 3.19 -4.51
CA GLU A 157 17.45 2.63 -3.28
C GLU A 157 16.41 1.54 -3.61
N GLN A 158 15.58 1.75 -4.63
CA GLN A 158 14.61 0.74 -5.07
C GLN A 158 15.29 -0.54 -5.58
N LYS A 159 16.43 -0.43 -6.28
CA LYS A 159 17.17 -1.60 -6.76
C LYS A 159 17.75 -2.40 -5.60
N GLU A 160 18.30 -1.71 -4.59
CA GLU A 160 18.82 -2.33 -3.38
C GLU A 160 17.71 -3.03 -2.59
N VAL A 161 16.59 -2.34 -2.35
CA VAL A 161 15.42 -2.90 -1.65
C VAL A 161 14.84 -4.09 -2.42
N ASN A 162 14.70 -4.02 -3.74
CA ASN A 162 14.20 -5.15 -4.52
C ASN A 162 15.09 -6.39 -4.40
N ALA A 163 16.41 -6.23 -4.42
CA ALA A 163 17.33 -7.34 -4.23
C ALA A 163 17.15 -7.99 -2.85
N ALA A 164 17.04 -7.17 -1.80
CA ALA A 164 16.80 -7.64 -0.45
C ALA A 164 15.41 -8.27 -0.26
N LEU A 165 14.37 -7.77 -0.93
CA LEU A 165 13.03 -8.37 -0.93
C LEU A 165 13.01 -9.74 -1.61
N ILE A 166 13.79 -9.93 -2.68
CA ILE A 166 13.94 -11.24 -3.33
C ILE A 166 14.61 -12.25 -2.38
N GLU A 167 15.68 -11.83 -1.69
CA GLU A 167 16.33 -12.66 -0.67
C GLU A 167 15.37 -12.98 0.48
N LEU A 168 14.61 -11.98 0.94
CA LEU A 168 13.62 -12.15 2.00
C LEU A 168 12.50 -13.12 1.60
N SER A 169 12.03 -13.05 0.34
CA SER A 169 11.06 -14.00 -0.23
C SER A 169 11.62 -15.43 -0.23
N GLN A 170 12.87 -15.62 -0.66
CA GLN A 170 13.53 -16.93 -0.65
C GLN A 170 13.66 -17.50 0.77
N LYS A 171 13.97 -16.65 1.76
CA LYS A 171 14.13 -17.05 3.16
C LYS A 171 12.82 -17.41 3.84
N THR A 172 11.76 -16.65 3.57
CA THR A 172 10.47 -16.77 4.29
C THR A 172 9.43 -17.60 3.55
N GLY A 173 9.60 -17.83 2.25
CA GLY A 173 8.61 -18.44 1.37
C GLY A 173 7.46 -17.50 0.98
N ILE A 174 7.46 -16.25 1.43
CA ILE A 174 6.41 -15.27 1.10
C ILE A 174 6.53 -14.88 -0.38
N PRO A 175 5.45 -14.99 -1.18
CA PRO A 175 5.52 -14.73 -2.61
C PRO A 175 5.79 -13.26 -2.95
N LEU A 176 6.43 -13.03 -4.09
CA LEU A 176 6.66 -11.70 -4.66
C LEU A 176 5.47 -11.27 -5.52
N ILE A 177 5.22 -9.96 -5.58
CA ILE A 177 4.29 -9.34 -6.53
C ILE A 177 4.94 -8.11 -7.17
N ALA A 178 4.73 -7.89 -8.47
CA ALA A 178 5.23 -6.71 -9.16
C ALA A 178 4.11 -5.65 -9.32
N THR A 179 4.43 -4.41 -8.97
CA THR A 179 3.55 -3.25 -9.15
C THR A 179 4.37 -2.03 -9.64
N ASN A 180 3.72 -0.88 -9.83
CA ASN A 180 4.41 0.31 -10.37
C ASN A 180 3.96 1.65 -9.75
N ASP A 181 3.22 1.62 -8.64
CA ASP A 181 2.79 2.81 -7.87
C ASP A 181 2.35 4.01 -8.74
N VAL A 182 1.31 3.78 -9.55
CA VAL A 182 0.95 4.66 -10.67
C VAL A 182 0.24 5.92 -10.18
N HIS A 183 0.89 7.08 -10.36
CA HIS A 183 0.35 8.39 -10.01
C HIS A 183 -0.17 9.22 -11.21
N TYR A 184 0.06 8.73 -12.43
CA TYR A 184 -0.38 9.39 -13.67
C TYR A 184 -0.51 8.37 -14.82
N ILE A 185 -1.29 8.69 -15.85
CA ILE A 185 -1.73 7.71 -16.85
C ILE A 185 -0.66 7.45 -17.92
N ASN A 186 -0.10 8.51 -18.50
CA ASN A 186 0.88 8.41 -19.58
C ASN A 186 2.22 8.99 -19.14
N ARG A 187 3.32 8.49 -19.71
CA ARG A 187 4.66 9.02 -19.43
C ARG A 187 4.78 10.53 -19.67
N SER A 188 4.05 11.07 -20.65
CA SER A 188 3.98 12.51 -20.95
C SER A 188 3.41 13.34 -19.80
N ASP A 189 2.62 12.73 -18.92
CA ASP A 189 1.90 13.41 -17.84
C ASP A 189 2.80 13.66 -16.62
N ALA A 190 4.04 13.15 -16.64
CA ALA A 190 5.01 13.30 -15.56
C ALA A 190 5.26 14.77 -15.17
N LYS A 191 5.29 15.69 -16.15
CA LYS A 191 5.49 17.12 -15.86
C LYS A 191 4.29 17.73 -15.14
N SER A 192 3.07 17.31 -15.51
CA SER A 192 1.84 17.74 -14.84
C SER A 192 1.80 17.22 -13.40
N GLN A 193 2.23 15.97 -13.18
CA GLN A 193 2.34 15.41 -11.83
C GLN A 193 3.35 16.17 -10.98
N GLU A 194 4.52 16.51 -11.53
CA GLU A 194 5.53 17.31 -10.83
C GLU A 194 4.96 18.67 -10.37
N ILE A 195 4.23 19.36 -11.25
CA ILE A 195 3.58 20.65 -10.92
C ILE A 195 2.55 20.47 -9.81
N LEU A 196 1.75 19.41 -9.85
CA LEU A 196 0.78 19.10 -8.78
C LEU A 196 1.48 18.90 -7.43
N MET A 197 2.64 18.23 -7.42
CA MET A 197 3.46 18.06 -6.21
C MET A 197 4.04 19.38 -5.70
N CYS A 198 4.49 20.28 -6.60
CA CYS A 198 4.93 21.63 -6.23
C CYS A 198 3.81 22.44 -5.56
N ILE A 199 2.59 22.36 -6.10
CA ILE A 199 1.40 23.00 -5.51
C ILE A 199 1.12 22.42 -4.11
N GLN A 200 1.14 21.09 -3.97
CA GLN A 200 0.86 20.42 -2.70
C GLN A 200 1.91 20.75 -1.62
N THR A 201 3.18 20.88 -2.01
CA THR A 201 4.30 21.12 -1.08
C THR A 201 4.62 22.60 -0.85
N GLY A 202 3.98 23.51 -1.60
CA GLY A 202 4.25 24.95 -1.51
C GLY A 202 5.67 25.31 -1.94
N LYS A 203 6.25 24.58 -2.90
CA LYS A 203 7.63 24.77 -3.39
C LYS A 203 7.64 25.10 -4.88
N THR A 204 8.69 25.81 -5.31
CA THR A 204 9.02 26.10 -6.72
C THR A 204 10.09 25.16 -7.22
#